data_AF-A0A963N7F5-F1
#
_entry.id   AF-A0A963N7F5-F1
#
_cell.length_a   1.000
_cell.length_b   1.000
_cell.length_c   1.000
_cell.angle_alpha   90.00
_cell.angle_beta   90.00
_cell.angle_gamma   90.00
#
_symmetry.space_group_name_H-M   'P 1'
#
loop_
_entity.id
_entity.type
_entity.pdbx_description
1 polymer ?
#
loop_
_entity_poly.entity_id
_entity_poly.type
_entity_poly.pdbx_seq_one_letter_code
_entity_poly.pdbx_strand_id
1 'polypeptide(L)'
;MIDGNGGANVGEPIAEAVRLLDLFASVGAEAFDITHTNLQQEKRGFRPAQSLAQARQSMPYLVPSAARRQNNLIIRPRAGVDVTLVQLDDLAPDALARIAPAAFLILRTSPKGQQAWVAVTANFKTAYAPNFPRVRIDAAQPGLRVTTQILDAMGVLAPARPVPVSLPPIASSSGPRTRKWP
;
A
#
# COMPACT_ATOMS: atom_id res chain seq x y z
N MET A 1 -5.51 -52.26 0.91
CA MET A 1 -5.15 -52.10 -0.51
C MET A 1 -4.95 -50.62 -0.76
N ILE A 2 -3.81 -50.30 -1.31
CA ILE A 2 -3.25 -48.97 -1.51
C ILE A 2 -3.68 -48.40 -2.87
N ASP A 3 -3.64 -47.06 -2.93
CA ASP A 3 -3.42 -46.20 -4.11
C ASP A 3 -4.62 -45.60 -4.85
N GLY A 4 -4.63 -44.26 -4.93
CA GLY A 4 -5.46 -43.54 -5.89
C GLY A 4 -5.58 -42.02 -5.73
N ASN A 5 -4.50 -41.28 -6.04
CA ASN A 5 -4.55 -39.96 -6.69
C ASN A 5 -4.67 -38.67 -5.84
N GLY A 6 -3.72 -38.46 -4.92
CA GLY A 6 -3.34 -37.14 -4.39
C GLY A 6 -2.46 -36.36 -5.36
N GLY A 7 -2.94 -36.13 -6.59
CA GLY A 7 -2.30 -35.21 -7.52
C GLY A 7 -2.58 -33.78 -7.06
N ALA A 8 -1.66 -33.19 -6.28
CA ALA A 8 -1.69 -31.76 -6.00
C ALA A 8 -1.86 -31.03 -7.35
N ASN A 9 -2.99 -30.38 -7.52
CA ASN A 9 -3.47 -29.92 -8.81
C ASN A 9 -2.52 -28.83 -9.30
N VAL A 10 -1.60 -29.16 -10.23
CA VAL A 10 -0.52 -28.25 -10.67
C VAL A 10 -1.04 -26.90 -11.17
N GLY A 11 -2.32 -26.85 -11.58
CA GLY A 11 -3.02 -25.62 -11.95
C GLY A 11 -3.30 -24.66 -10.80
N GLU A 12 -3.45 -25.13 -9.56
CA GLU A 12 -3.77 -24.28 -8.40
C GLU A 12 -2.59 -23.35 -8.02
N PRO A 13 -1.34 -23.81 -7.89
CA PRO A 13 -0.19 -22.92 -7.66
C PRO A 13 0.03 -21.90 -8.79
N ILE A 14 -0.23 -22.30 -10.05
CA ILE A 14 -0.13 -21.40 -11.19
C ILE A 14 -1.21 -20.32 -11.11
N ALA A 15 -2.46 -20.71 -10.82
CA ALA A 15 -3.56 -19.78 -10.66
C ALA A 15 -3.32 -18.81 -9.49
N GLU A 16 -2.76 -19.28 -8.38
CA GLU A 16 -2.39 -18.43 -7.25
C GLU A 16 -1.29 -17.42 -7.60
N ALA A 17 -0.25 -17.87 -8.30
CA ALA A 17 0.81 -16.97 -8.78
C ALA A 17 0.26 -15.89 -9.73
N VAL A 18 -0.68 -16.23 -10.61
CA VAL A 18 -1.36 -15.27 -11.49
C VAL A 18 -2.23 -14.30 -10.67
N ARG A 19 -3.01 -14.80 -9.70
CA ARG A 19 -3.81 -13.95 -8.80
C ARG A 19 -2.95 -12.96 -8.03
N LEU A 20 -1.76 -13.38 -7.58
CA LEU A 20 -0.80 -12.50 -6.91
C LEU A 20 -0.39 -11.33 -7.80
N LEU A 21 -0.06 -11.58 -9.07
CA LEU A 21 0.28 -10.52 -10.02
C LEU A 21 -0.90 -9.55 -10.23
N ASP A 22 -2.10 -10.09 -10.31
CA ASP A 22 -3.32 -9.31 -10.53
C ASP A 22 -3.66 -8.41 -9.35
N LEU A 23 -3.47 -8.90 -8.12
CA LEU A 23 -3.65 -8.11 -6.91
C LEU A 23 -2.68 -6.92 -6.89
N PHE A 24 -1.40 -7.13 -7.20
CA PHE A 24 -0.45 -6.02 -7.31
C PHE A 24 -0.82 -5.02 -8.41
N ALA A 25 -1.20 -5.51 -9.59
CA ALA A 25 -1.62 -4.64 -10.68
C ALA A 25 -2.87 -3.83 -10.32
N SER A 26 -3.81 -4.42 -9.57
CA SER A 26 -5.05 -3.74 -9.16
C SER A 26 -4.81 -2.52 -8.27
N VAL A 27 -3.66 -2.46 -7.60
CA VAL A 27 -3.28 -1.35 -6.71
C VAL A 27 -2.19 -0.46 -7.32
N GLY A 28 -1.88 -0.59 -8.62
CA GLY A 28 -0.97 0.32 -9.33
C GLY A 28 0.46 -0.21 -9.56
N ALA A 29 0.70 -1.52 -9.47
CA ALA A 29 1.92 -2.10 -10.01
C ALA A 29 1.88 -2.17 -11.55
N GLU A 30 2.91 -1.65 -12.21
CA GLU A 30 2.98 -1.59 -13.68
C GLU A 30 3.91 -2.67 -14.26
N ALA A 31 4.91 -3.09 -13.49
CA ALA A 31 5.88 -4.09 -13.91
C ALA A 31 6.37 -4.96 -12.74
N PHE A 32 7.01 -6.09 -13.06
CA PHE A 32 7.46 -7.07 -12.10
C PHE A 32 8.89 -7.51 -12.39
N ASP A 33 9.74 -7.40 -11.37
CA ASP A 33 11.05 -8.03 -11.34
C ASP A 33 10.91 -9.45 -10.80
N ILE A 34 11.25 -10.44 -11.63
CA ILE A 34 11.14 -11.86 -11.28
C ILE A 34 12.53 -12.43 -11.08
N THR A 35 12.83 -12.90 -9.88
CA THR A 35 14.14 -13.48 -9.51
C THR A 35 13.98 -14.93 -9.14
N HIS A 36 14.91 -15.77 -9.58
CA HIS A 36 15.03 -17.15 -9.11
C HIS A 36 16.31 -17.32 -8.30
N THR A 37 16.20 -17.96 -7.13
CA THR A 37 17.37 -18.39 -6.35
C THR A 37 17.26 -19.88 -6.05
N ASN A 38 18.37 -20.60 -5.85
CA ASN A 38 18.32 -21.96 -5.31
C ASN A 38 18.15 -21.94 -3.78
N LEU A 39 18.15 -23.13 -3.16
CA LEU A 39 18.08 -23.29 -1.70
C LEU A 39 19.22 -22.57 -0.96
N GLN A 40 20.39 -22.43 -1.60
CA GLN A 40 21.55 -21.72 -1.07
C GLN A 40 21.50 -20.20 -1.29
N GLN A 41 20.36 -19.65 -1.74
CA GLN A 41 20.15 -18.24 -2.06
C GLN A 41 20.98 -17.70 -3.24
N GLU A 42 21.61 -18.58 -4.02
CA GLU A 42 22.36 -18.21 -5.21
C GLU A 42 21.39 -17.87 -6.34
N LYS A 43 21.59 -16.70 -6.97
CA LYS A 43 20.77 -16.24 -8.09
C LYS A 43 20.95 -17.14 -9.31
N ARG A 44 19.87 -17.78 -9.75
CA ARG A 44 19.80 -18.66 -10.93
C ARG A 44 19.22 -17.98 -12.16
N GLY A 45 18.47 -16.90 -11.97
CA GLY A 45 17.86 -16.19 -13.08
C GLY A 45 17.21 -14.89 -12.64
N PHE A 46 17.04 -13.98 -13.59
CA PHE A 46 16.40 -12.69 -13.37
C PHE A 46 15.75 -12.18 -14.64
N ARG A 47 14.51 -11.72 -14.50
CA ARG A 47 13.72 -11.10 -15.57
C ARG A 47 13.28 -9.73 -15.05
N PRO A 48 13.96 -8.64 -15.46
CA PRO A 48 13.59 -7.31 -15.01
C PRO A 48 12.33 -6.82 -15.71
N ALA A 49 11.59 -5.95 -15.02
CA ALA A 49 10.54 -5.08 -15.57
C ALA A 49 9.54 -5.78 -16.50
N GLN A 50 9.12 -7.00 -16.16
CA GLN A 50 8.12 -7.72 -16.95
C GLN A 50 6.77 -7.03 -16.79
N SER A 51 6.08 -6.75 -17.89
CA SER A 51 4.69 -6.28 -17.82
C SER A 51 3.78 -7.35 -17.20
N LEU A 52 2.59 -6.96 -16.74
CA LEU A 52 1.60 -7.91 -16.21
C LEU A 52 1.34 -9.07 -17.20
N ALA A 53 1.16 -8.76 -18.48
CA ALA A 53 0.92 -9.77 -19.52
C ALA A 53 2.10 -10.75 -19.67
N GLN A 54 3.32 -10.24 -19.71
CA GLN A 54 4.54 -11.06 -19.80
C GLN A 54 4.73 -11.95 -18.56
N ALA A 55 4.50 -11.39 -17.37
CA ALA A 55 4.59 -12.11 -16.11
C ALA A 55 3.55 -13.23 -16.05
N ARG A 56 2.28 -12.96 -16.39
CA ARG A 56 1.21 -13.97 -16.48
C ARG A 56 1.55 -15.10 -17.45
N GLN A 57 2.03 -14.76 -18.64
CA GLN A 57 2.43 -15.75 -19.64
C GLN A 57 3.60 -16.62 -19.18
N SER A 58 4.45 -16.10 -18.29
CA SER A 58 5.60 -16.83 -17.75
C SER A 58 5.23 -17.81 -16.62
N MET A 59 4.19 -17.53 -15.82
CA MET A 59 3.86 -18.34 -14.63
C MET A 59 3.64 -19.85 -14.90
N PRO A 60 2.97 -20.27 -15.98
CA PRO A 60 2.81 -21.68 -16.32
C PRO A 60 4.14 -22.44 -16.51
N TYR A 61 5.22 -21.73 -16.82
CA TYR A 61 6.55 -22.31 -16.99
C TYR A 61 7.41 -22.15 -15.72
N LEU A 62 7.33 -20.99 -15.09
CA LEU A 62 8.17 -20.64 -13.95
C LEU A 62 7.80 -21.43 -12.70
N VAL A 63 6.50 -21.56 -12.39
CA VAL A 63 6.04 -22.23 -11.16
C VAL A 63 6.42 -23.72 -11.15
N PRO A 64 6.13 -24.53 -12.21
CA PRO A 64 6.56 -25.93 -12.23
C PRO A 64 8.07 -26.09 -12.32
N SER A 65 8.77 -25.18 -13.00
CA SER A 65 10.23 -25.18 -13.06
C SER A 65 10.85 -24.93 -11.68
N ALA A 66 10.31 -24.00 -10.91
CA ALA A 66 10.77 -23.68 -9.57
C ALA A 66 10.64 -24.89 -8.64
N ALA A 67 9.48 -25.56 -8.66
CA ALA A 67 9.26 -26.79 -7.89
C ALA A 67 10.26 -27.90 -8.27
N ARG A 68 10.41 -28.20 -9.56
CA ARG A 68 11.33 -29.27 -10.04
C ARG A 68 12.79 -29.00 -9.72
N ARG A 69 13.21 -27.73 -9.73
CA ARG A 69 14.60 -27.32 -9.50
C ARG A 69 14.88 -26.90 -8.06
N GLN A 70 13.88 -26.98 -7.18
CA GLN A 70 13.95 -26.49 -5.80
C GLN A 70 14.47 -25.04 -5.73
N ASN A 71 13.94 -24.19 -6.62
CA ASN A 71 14.25 -22.78 -6.65
C ASN A 71 13.15 -21.96 -5.99
N ASN A 72 13.53 -20.89 -5.30
CA ASN A 72 12.62 -19.84 -4.88
C ASN A 72 12.23 -18.99 -6.10
N LEU A 73 10.96 -18.60 -6.17
CA LEU A 73 10.44 -17.66 -7.15
C LEU A 73 10.04 -16.38 -6.42
N ILE A 74 10.79 -15.30 -6.62
CA ILE A 74 10.61 -14.03 -5.91
C ILE A 74 10.07 -13.00 -6.90
N ILE A 75 8.91 -12.42 -6.58
CA ILE A 75 8.26 -11.36 -7.35
C ILE A 75 8.46 -10.04 -6.61
N ARG A 76 9.02 -9.04 -7.29
CA ARG A 76 9.13 -7.67 -6.79
C ARG A 76 8.35 -6.74 -7.72
N PRO A 77 7.19 -6.21 -7.29
CA PRO A 77 6.41 -5.29 -8.10
C PRO A 77 7.10 -3.92 -8.19
N ARG A 78 6.91 -3.24 -9.31
CA ARG A 78 7.30 -1.86 -9.55
C ARG A 78 6.02 -1.03 -9.63
N ALA A 79 5.83 -0.14 -8.66
CA ALA A 79 4.68 0.74 -8.60
C ALA A 79 4.81 1.88 -9.62
N GLY A 80 3.67 2.35 -10.14
CA GLY A 80 3.59 3.60 -10.88
C GLY A 80 3.85 4.82 -9.98
N VAL A 81 3.85 6.02 -10.57
CA VAL A 81 4.27 7.27 -9.89
C VAL A 81 3.39 7.68 -8.71
N ASP A 82 2.12 7.28 -8.70
CA ASP A 82 1.13 7.73 -7.72
C ASP A 82 0.94 6.76 -6.55
N VAL A 83 1.62 5.62 -6.56
CA VAL A 83 1.49 4.58 -5.54
C VAL A 83 2.86 4.17 -4.99
N THR A 84 2.93 4.02 -3.68
CA THR A 84 4.03 3.33 -3.02
C THR A 84 3.54 1.98 -2.50
N LEU A 85 4.19 0.90 -2.93
CA LEU A 85 3.94 -0.45 -2.41
C LEU A 85 4.90 -0.72 -1.25
N VAL A 86 4.33 -1.03 -0.08
CA VAL A 86 5.08 -1.26 1.14
C VAL A 86 5.00 -2.73 1.50
N GLN A 87 6.14 -3.41 1.50
CA GLN A 87 6.30 -4.76 2.04
C GLN A 87 6.57 -4.68 3.54
N LEU A 88 5.77 -5.40 4.32
CA LEU A 88 5.97 -5.60 5.76
C LEU A 88 6.23 -7.08 6.00
N ASP A 89 7.43 -7.41 6.45
CA ASP A 89 7.88 -8.79 6.65
C ASP A 89 7.98 -9.14 8.15
N ASP A 90 8.04 -10.44 8.46
CA ASP A 90 8.19 -10.98 9.83
C ASP A 90 7.24 -10.34 10.86
N LEU A 91 5.98 -10.13 10.45
CA LEU A 91 4.97 -9.51 11.32
C LEU A 91 4.55 -10.46 12.45
N ALA A 92 4.74 -10.01 13.70
CA ALA A 92 4.14 -10.65 14.87
C ALA A 92 2.59 -10.65 14.76
N PRO A 93 1.87 -11.61 15.36
CA PRO A 93 0.42 -11.75 15.22
C PRO A 93 -0.38 -10.47 15.49
N ASP A 94 0.00 -9.71 16.53
CA ASP A 94 -0.67 -8.45 16.88
C ASP A 94 -0.44 -7.36 15.85
N ALA A 95 0.78 -7.28 15.27
CA ALA A 95 1.09 -6.32 14.23
C ALA A 95 0.35 -6.67 12.93
N LEU A 96 0.24 -7.96 12.62
CA LEU A 96 -0.55 -8.44 11.50
C LEU A 96 -2.04 -8.11 11.67
N ALA A 97 -2.62 -8.35 12.84
CA ALA A 97 -4.02 -8.02 13.13
C ALA A 97 -4.30 -6.51 12.97
N ARG A 98 -3.36 -5.66 13.37
CA ARG A 98 -3.48 -4.20 13.19
C ARG A 98 -3.42 -3.76 11.73
N ILE A 99 -2.57 -4.38 10.92
CA ILE A 99 -2.40 -3.97 9.51
C ILE A 99 -3.38 -4.65 8.57
N ALA A 100 -3.97 -5.79 8.94
CA ALA A 100 -4.85 -6.58 8.09
C ALA A 100 -5.98 -5.78 7.41
N PRO A 101 -6.66 -4.83 8.08
CA PRO A 101 -7.70 -4.02 7.41
C PRO A 101 -7.18 -3.10 6.30
N ALA A 102 -5.88 -2.76 6.31
CA ALA A 102 -5.23 -1.91 5.33
C ALA A 102 -4.37 -2.68 4.31
N ALA A 103 -4.10 -3.97 4.57
CA ALA A 103 -3.32 -4.81 3.68
C ALA A 103 -4.20 -5.34 2.54
N PHE A 104 -3.77 -5.13 1.29
CA PHE A 104 -4.46 -5.70 0.12
C PHE A 104 -4.02 -7.15 -0.15
N LEU A 105 -2.88 -7.57 0.43
CA LEU A 105 -2.34 -8.91 0.28
C LEU A 105 -1.60 -9.32 1.56
N ILE A 106 -1.90 -10.53 2.05
CA ILE A 106 -1.15 -11.19 3.11
C ILE A 106 -0.70 -12.54 2.57
N LEU A 107 0.61 -12.80 2.63
CA LEU A 107 1.24 -14.03 2.19
C LEU A 107 1.76 -14.79 3.40
N ARG A 108 1.55 -16.10 3.42
CA ARG A 108 2.24 -17.01 4.33
C ARG A 108 3.47 -17.57 3.62
N THR A 109 4.65 -17.10 3.99
CA THR A 109 5.92 -17.52 3.38
C THR A 109 6.48 -18.78 4.03
N SER A 110 6.11 -19.03 5.29
CA SER A 110 6.42 -20.27 6.01
C SER A 110 5.36 -20.52 7.10
N PRO A 111 5.39 -21.64 7.85
CA PRO A 111 4.44 -21.86 8.95
C PRO A 111 4.44 -20.74 10.01
N LYS A 112 5.57 -20.03 10.16
CA LYS A 112 5.74 -18.93 11.13
C LYS A 112 5.89 -17.55 10.47
N GLY A 113 6.26 -17.50 9.19
CA GLY A 113 6.55 -16.27 8.45
C GLY A 113 5.31 -15.78 7.69
N GLN A 114 4.94 -14.54 7.97
CA GLN A 114 3.85 -13.85 7.28
C GLN A 114 4.32 -12.49 6.81
N GLN A 115 3.94 -12.17 5.57
CA GLN A 115 4.28 -10.94 4.89
C GLN A 115 2.97 -10.24 4.52
N ALA A 116 2.87 -8.94 4.79
CA ALA A 116 1.74 -8.12 4.36
C ALA A 116 2.20 -7.06 3.36
N TRP A 117 1.31 -6.70 2.46
CA TRP A 117 1.50 -5.61 1.51
C TRP A 117 0.42 -4.56 1.64
N VAL A 118 0.85 -3.30 1.64
CA VAL A 118 -0.01 -2.12 1.67
C VAL A 118 0.31 -1.25 0.46
N ALA A 119 -0.72 -0.72 -0.19
CA ALA A 119 -0.58 0.28 -1.23
C ALA A 119 -0.95 1.64 -0.66
N VAL A 120 -0.02 2.59 -0.72
CA VAL A 120 -0.21 3.95 -0.21
C VAL A 120 -0.21 4.89 -1.41
N THR A 121 -1.30 5.63 -1.60
CA THR A 121 -1.35 6.68 -2.62
C THR A 121 -0.51 7.88 -2.18
N ALA A 122 0.09 8.54 -3.16
CA ALA A 122 0.83 9.77 -2.91
C ALA A 122 -0.16 10.88 -2.49
N ASN A 123 -0.02 11.37 -1.26
CA ASN A 123 -0.84 12.47 -0.75
C ASN A 123 -0.18 13.81 -1.10
N PHE A 124 -0.28 14.26 -2.35
CA PHE A 124 0.16 15.59 -2.77
C PHE A 124 -1.01 16.45 -3.25
N LYS A 125 -0.93 17.76 -2.98
CA LYS A 125 -1.86 18.73 -3.58
C LYS A 125 -1.43 18.99 -5.02
N THR A 126 -2.32 18.71 -5.97
CA THR A 126 -2.08 18.87 -7.43
C THR A 126 -1.66 20.28 -7.82
N ALA A 127 -2.07 21.29 -7.04
CA ALA A 127 -1.71 22.70 -7.23
C ALA A 127 -0.19 22.97 -7.21
N TYR A 128 0.61 22.03 -6.71
CA TYR A 128 2.08 22.15 -6.70
C TYR A 128 2.77 21.39 -7.84
N ALA A 129 2.04 20.77 -8.76
CA ALA A 129 2.66 20.10 -9.90
C ALA A 129 3.29 21.12 -10.88
N PRO A 130 4.46 20.81 -11.49
CA PRO A 130 5.30 19.63 -11.27
C PRO A 130 6.26 19.77 -10.06
N ASN A 131 6.37 20.96 -9.48
CA ASN A 131 7.33 21.30 -8.42
C ASN A 131 6.76 21.03 -7.03
N PHE A 132 6.53 19.75 -6.73
CA PHE A 132 6.01 19.33 -5.43
C PHE A 132 6.95 19.76 -4.29
N PRO A 133 6.45 20.39 -3.21
CA PRO A 133 7.30 20.84 -2.12
C PRO A 133 7.96 19.64 -1.44
N ARG A 134 9.28 19.70 -1.26
CA ARG A 134 10.00 18.74 -0.42
C ARG A 134 9.70 19.07 1.03
N VAL A 135 8.86 18.26 1.68
CA VAL A 135 8.60 18.39 3.12
C VAL A 135 9.86 17.95 3.87
N ARG A 136 10.38 18.83 4.72
CA ARG A 136 11.47 18.54 5.66
C ARG A 136 10.93 18.74 7.07
N ILE A 137 11.35 17.86 7.98
CA ILE A 137 11.14 18.09 9.40
C ILE A 137 12.16 19.15 9.84
N ASP A 138 11.68 20.35 10.13
CA ASP A 138 12.55 21.43 10.65
C ASP A 138 12.76 21.31 12.16
N ALA A 139 11.75 20.84 12.91
CA ALA A 139 11.86 20.54 14.33
C ALA A 139 10.89 19.41 14.74
N ALA A 140 11.34 18.51 15.62
CA ALA A 140 10.51 17.50 16.25
C ALA A 140 10.87 17.35 17.73
N GLN A 141 9.85 17.24 18.60
CA GLN A 141 10.01 17.03 20.04
C GLN A 141 9.21 15.80 20.47
N PRO A 142 9.76 14.58 20.32
CA PRO A 142 9.07 13.36 20.70
C PRO A 142 8.66 13.36 22.18
N GLY A 143 7.42 12.98 22.48
CA GLY A 143 6.93 12.86 23.86
C GLY A 143 6.53 14.18 24.53
N LEU A 144 6.65 15.33 23.86
CA LEU A 144 6.19 16.60 24.40
C LEU A 144 4.67 16.59 24.61
N ARG A 145 4.24 16.85 25.85
CA ARG A 145 2.83 17.05 26.23
C ARG A 145 2.66 18.48 26.69
N VAL A 146 1.78 19.23 26.04
CA VAL A 146 1.53 20.64 26.34
C VAL A 146 0.14 20.80 26.96
N THR A 147 0.04 21.59 28.03
CA THR A 147 -1.24 21.94 28.67
C THR A 147 -1.80 23.25 28.11
N THR A 148 -3.10 23.48 28.25
CA THR A 148 -3.74 24.73 27.85
C THR A 148 -3.16 25.95 28.55
N GLN A 149 -2.80 25.85 29.83
CA GLN A 149 -2.13 26.93 30.58
C GLN A 149 -0.78 27.32 29.98
N ILE A 150 0.01 26.35 29.50
CA ILE A 150 1.28 26.63 28.84
C ILE A 150 1.04 27.37 27.51
N LEU A 151 0.02 27.00 26.75
CA LEU A 151 -0.36 27.71 25.51
C LEU A 151 -0.87 29.14 25.81
N ASP A 152 -1.56 29.33 26.93
CA ASP A 152 -2.10 30.64 27.34
C ASP A 152 -0.96 31.58 27.77
N ALA A 153 -0.04 31.07 28.58
CA ALA A 153 1.17 31.80 28.96
C ALA A 153 2.06 32.17 27.77
N MET A 154 2.04 31.36 26.70
CA MET A 154 2.72 31.67 25.44
C MET A 154 1.92 32.61 24.52
N GLY A 155 0.69 33.00 24.90
CA GLY A 155 -0.15 33.91 24.13
C GLY A 155 -0.64 33.33 22.80
N VAL A 156 -0.61 32.00 22.64
CA VAL A 156 -1.02 31.31 21.39
C VAL A 156 -2.43 30.74 21.45
N LEU A 157 -3.13 30.94 22.57
CA LEU A 157 -4.53 30.57 22.71
C LEU A 157 -5.42 31.62 22.03
N ALA A 158 -6.16 31.21 21.00
CA ALA A 158 -7.14 32.09 20.35
C ALA A 158 -8.24 32.49 21.36
N PRO A 159 -8.71 33.75 21.33
CA PRO A 159 -9.80 34.18 22.20
C PRO A 159 -11.05 33.35 21.91
N ALA A 160 -11.85 33.09 22.95
CA ALA A 160 -13.11 32.39 22.80
C ALA A 160 -13.98 33.11 21.77
N ARG A 161 -14.51 32.37 20.78
CA ARG A 161 -15.39 32.96 19.77
C ARG A 161 -16.63 33.52 20.48
N PRO A 162 -17.00 34.80 20.24
CA PRO A 162 -18.20 35.37 20.85
C PRO A 162 -19.43 34.55 20.44
N VAL A 163 -20.30 34.28 21.42
CA VAL A 163 -21.55 33.57 21.18
C VAL A 163 -22.36 34.38 20.16
N PRO A 164 -22.83 33.77 19.05
CA PRO A 164 -23.64 34.48 18.08
C PRO A 164 -24.88 35.04 18.76
N VAL A 165 -25.08 36.35 18.67
CA VAL A 165 -26.35 36.98 19.06
C VAL A 165 -27.43 36.36 18.19
N SER A 166 -28.45 35.73 18.79
CA SER A 166 -29.58 35.19 18.03
C SER A 166 -30.25 36.31 17.25
N LEU A 167 -30.09 36.30 15.92
CA LEU A 167 -30.76 37.26 15.06
C LEU A 167 -32.26 36.93 14.99
N PRO A 168 -33.16 37.92 15.05
CA PRO A 168 -34.58 37.70 14.77
C PRO A 168 -34.77 37.20 13.33
N PRO A 169 -35.83 36.42 13.04
CA PRO A 169 -36.04 35.84 11.71
C PRO A 169 -36.22 36.94 10.65
N ILE A 170 -35.41 36.90 9.59
CA ILE A 170 -35.48 37.83 8.45
C ILE A 170 -36.59 37.36 7.49
N ALA A 171 -37.48 38.28 7.13
CA ALA A 171 -38.51 38.05 6.11
C ALA A 171 -37.88 37.93 4.70
N SER A 172 -38.33 36.92 3.95
CA SER A 172 -37.83 36.56 2.62
C SER A 172 -38.18 37.62 1.56
N SER A 173 -37.20 38.25 0.92
CA SER A 173 -37.41 39.01 -0.32
C SER A 173 -36.75 38.30 -1.51
N SER A 174 -37.60 37.88 -2.46
CA SER A 174 -37.24 37.26 -3.73
C SER A 174 -36.65 38.27 -4.72
N GLY A 175 -35.36 38.12 -5.04
CA GLY A 175 -34.68 38.86 -6.13
C GLY A 175 -33.36 38.18 -6.53
N PRO A 176 -33.00 38.13 -7.83
CA PRO A 176 -31.94 37.25 -8.32
C PRO A 176 -30.54 37.84 -8.08
N ARG A 177 -29.68 37.08 -7.37
CA ARG A 177 -28.27 37.43 -7.15
C ARG A 177 -27.37 36.71 -8.14
N THR A 178 -26.88 37.43 -9.14
CA THR A 178 -25.66 37.04 -9.86
C THR A 178 -24.45 37.61 -9.12
N ARG A 179 -23.60 36.75 -8.55
CA ARG A 179 -22.18 37.07 -8.30
C ARG A 179 -21.33 35.82 -8.45
N LYS A 180 -20.45 35.85 -9.45
CA LYS A 180 -19.27 34.98 -9.58
C LYS A 180 -18.32 35.27 -8.41
N TRP A 181 -17.74 34.21 -7.86
CA TRP A 181 -16.62 34.27 -6.89
C TRP A 181 -15.29 34.24 -7.65
N PRO A 182 -14.22 34.86 -7.12
CA PRO A 182 -12.87 34.76 -7.66
C PRO A 182 -12.24 33.38 -7.40
#